data_AF-A0A378NCK1-F1
#
_entry.id   AF-A0A378NCK1-F1
#
_cell.length_a   1.000
_cell.length_b   1.000
_cell.length_c   1.000
_cell.angle_alpha   90.00
_cell.angle_beta   90.00
_cell.angle_gamma   90.00
#
_symmetry.space_group_name_H-M   'P 1'
#
loop_
_entity.id
_entity.type
_entity.pdbx_description
1 polymer ?
#
loop_
_entity_poly.entity_id
_entity_poly.type
_entity_poly.pdbx_seq_one_letter_code
_entity_poly.pdbx_strand_id
1 'polypeptide(L)'
;MSLVAMFQKQKVSNSKKAFSCDHFGLMWNQASEEHKRLLLRAAFLQENPEPKPWGAYSRQEKSTLHSFGLWFEEFADFQRVMKNDSKLREKRINAPD
;
A
#
# COMPACT_ATOMS: atom_id res chain seq x y z
N MET A 1 1.00 1.12 24.22
CA MET A 1 0.79 0.34 22.98
C MET A 1 1.02 1.26 21.78
N SER A 2 1.85 0.85 20.82
CA SER A 2 2.21 1.67 19.65
C SER A 2 0.99 1.94 18.76
N LEU A 3 0.86 3.18 18.27
CA LEU A 3 -0.16 3.61 17.32
C LEU A 3 -0.18 2.72 16.05
N VAL A 4 1.01 2.27 15.64
CA VAL A 4 1.21 1.33 14.52
C VAL A 4 0.55 -0.02 14.82
N ALA A 5 0.68 -0.52 16.04
CA ALA A 5 0.11 -1.80 16.46
C ALA A 5 -1.43 -1.73 16.57
N MET A 6 -1.99 -0.59 17.00
CA MET A 6 -3.44 -0.37 16.99
C MET A 6 -3.99 -0.29 15.57
N PHE A 7 -3.33 0.44 14.67
CA PHE A 7 -3.72 0.53 13.25
C PHE A 7 -3.65 -0.83 12.55
N GLN A 8 -2.59 -1.61 12.79
CA GLN A 8 -2.47 -2.98 12.29
C GLN A 8 -3.62 -3.87 12.76
N LYS A 9 -3.99 -3.79 14.04
CA LYS A 9 -5.06 -4.60 14.63
C LYS A 9 -6.44 -4.26 14.07
N GLN A 10 -6.68 -2.97 13.78
CA GLN A 10 -7.95 -2.48 13.24
C GLN A 10 -8.13 -2.81 11.75
N LYS A 11 -7.03 -2.92 10.99
CA LYS A 11 -7.05 -3.22 9.55
C LYS A 11 -7.33 -4.70 9.23
N VAL A 12 -6.88 -5.62 10.09
CA VAL A 12 -7.12 -7.08 9.94
C VAL A 12 -8.62 -7.43 10.00
N SER A 13 -9.45 -6.64 10.70
CA SER A 13 -10.89 -6.97 10.82
C SER A 13 -11.75 -6.53 9.63
N ASN A 14 -11.31 -5.53 8.85
CA ASN A 14 -12.14 -4.90 7.82
C ASN A 14 -11.83 -5.35 6.38
N SER A 15 -10.67 -5.93 6.11
CA SER A 15 -10.35 -6.47 4.79
C SER A 15 -10.57 -7.98 4.72
N LYS A 16 -11.82 -8.40 4.48
CA LYS A 16 -12.12 -9.69 3.82
C LYS A 16 -11.62 -9.76 2.36
N LYS A 17 -10.64 -8.95 1.96
CA LYS A 17 -9.86 -9.24 0.75
C LYS A 17 -8.84 -10.29 1.20
N ALA A 18 -8.96 -11.51 0.68
CA ALA A 18 -8.01 -12.60 0.90
C ALA A 18 -6.65 -12.30 0.23
N PHE A 19 -6.08 -11.14 0.53
CA PHE A 19 -4.72 -10.76 0.20
C PHE A 19 -3.82 -11.49 1.19
N SER A 20 -3.48 -12.73 0.84
CA SER A 20 -2.49 -13.49 1.60
C SER A 20 -1.09 -13.00 1.23
N CYS A 21 -0.12 -13.26 2.10
CA CYS A 21 1.29 -13.03 1.77
C CYS A 21 1.74 -13.80 0.50
N ASP A 22 1.07 -14.91 0.18
CA ASP A 22 1.35 -15.69 -1.03
C ASP A 22 0.85 -14.96 -2.29
N HIS A 23 -0.35 -14.37 -2.21
CA HIS A 23 -0.89 -13.53 -3.29
C HIS A 23 -0.01 -12.30 -3.52
N PHE A 24 0.47 -11.68 -2.44
CA PHE A 24 1.42 -10.58 -2.51
C PHE A 24 2.74 -10.99 -3.17
N GLY A 25 3.20 -12.23 -2.95
CA GLY A 25 4.38 -12.77 -3.62
C GLY A 25 4.25 -12.88 -5.15
N LEU A 26 3.05 -13.23 -5.64
CA LEU A 26 2.77 -13.25 -7.08
C LEU A 26 2.82 -11.83 -7.67
N MET A 27 2.20 -10.87 -7.00
CA MET A 27 2.25 -9.46 -7.40
C MET A 27 3.67 -8.90 -7.32
N TRP A 28 4.43 -9.28 -6.30
CA TRP A 28 5.83 -8.88 -6.16
C TRP A 28 6.64 -9.29 -7.38
N ASN A 29 6.47 -10.51 -7.87
CA ASN A 29 7.19 -11.00 -9.05
C ASN A 29 6.79 -10.27 -10.35
N GLN A 30 5.55 -9.78 -10.43
CA GLN A 30 5.04 -9.03 -11.59
C GLN A 30 5.30 -7.52 -11.48
N ALA A 31 5.59 -7.01 -10.29
CA ALA A 31 5.81 -5.59 -10.07
C ALA A 31 7.11 -5.13 -10.74
N SER A 32 7.08 -3.91 -11.29
CA SER A 32 8.29 -3.23 -11.79
C SER A 32 9.30 -3.04 -10.65
N GLU A 33 10.59 -3.02 -10.99
CA GLU A 33 11.69 -2.77 -10.04
C GLU A 33 11.51 -1.47 -9.25
N GLU A 34 10.98 -0.41 -9.88
CA GLU A 34 10.73 0.87 -9.23
C GLU A 34 9.72 0.76 -8.08
N HIS A 35 8.58 0.11 -8.32
CA HIS A 35 7.58 -0.17 -7.28
C HIS A 35 8.15 -1.00 -6.13
N LYS A 36 8.96 -2.03 -6.43
CA LYS A 36 9.62 -2.84 -5.40
C LYS A 36 10.53 -1.97 -4.53
N ARG A 37 11.35 -1.12 -5.15
CA ARG A 37 12.25 -0.19 -4.45
C ARG A 37 11.49 0.81 -3.60
N LEU A 38 10.42 1.40 -4.13
CA LEU A 38 9.57 2.32 -3.38
C LEU A 38 8.99 1.65 -2.13
N LEU A 39 8.48 0.42 -2.27
CA LEU A 39 7.92 -0.30 -1.14
C LEU A 39 8.97 -0.69 -0.11
N LEU A 40 10.17 -1.10 -0.54
CA LEU A 40 11.28 -1.41 0.36
C LEU A 40 11.75 -0.18 1.14
N ARG A 41 11.83 0.99 0.48
CA ARG A 41 12.09 2.28 1.12
C ARG A 41 11.04 2.60 2.17
N ALA A 42 9.76 2.43 1.86
CA ALA A 42 8.68 2.71 2.79
C ALA A 42 8.65 1.73 3.98
N ALA A 43 8.88 0.44 3.72
CA ALA A 43 8.78 -0.61 4.72
C ALA A 43 9.99 -0.69 5.67
N PHE A 44 11.20 -0.36 5.17
CA PHE A 44 12.46 -0.57 5.90
C PHE A 44 13.38 0.65 5.94
N LEU A 45 12.97 1.81 5.41
CA LEU A 45 13.77 3.04 5.38
C LEU A 45 15.18 2.84 4.78
N GLN A 46 15.29 1.98 3.77
CA GLN A 46 16.57 1.71 3.09
C GLN A 46 16.89 2.83 2.07
N GLU A 47 18.11 3.35 2.13
CA GLU A 47 18.56 4.46 1.27
C GLU A 47 18.66 4.03 -0.21
N ASN A 48 19.15 2.82 -0.48
CA ASN A 48 19.18 2.21 -1.81
C ASN A 48 18.75 0.73 -1.76
N PRO A 49 17.44 0.45 -1.78
CA PRO A 49 16.95 -0.91 -1.63
C PRO A 49 17.23 -1.74 -2.87
N GLU A 50 17.84 -2.91 -2.69
CA GLU A 50 17.95 -3.93 -3.74
C GLU A 50 16.79 -4.92 -3.64
N PRO A 51 15.92 -4.99 -4.66
CA PRO A 51 14.85 -5.96 -4.70
C PRO A 51 15.41 -7.38 -4.81
N LYS A 52 14.86 -8.29 -4.02
CA LYS A 52 15.23 -9.70 -4.01
C LYS A 52 14.02 -10.52 -4.50
N PRO A 53 14.24 -11.77 -4.96
CA PRO A 53 13.15 -12.70 -5.20
C PRO A 53 12.30 -12.86 -3.94
N TRP A 54 10.97 -12.99 -4.08
CA TRP A 54 10.08 -13.07 -2.93
C TRP A 54 10.49 -14.17 -1.93
N GLY A 55 10.97 -15.31 -2.43
CA GLY A 55 11.45 -16.42 -1.62
C GLY A 55 12.60 -16.08 -0.67
N ALA A 56 13.44 -15.08 -1.01
CA ALA A 56 14.62 -14.69 -0.24
C ALA A 56 14.30 -13.83 0.99
N TYR A 57 13.07 -13.28 1.10
CA TYR A 57 12.64 -12.53 2.28
C TYR A 57 12.21 -13.46 3.42
N SER A 58 12.60 -13.09 4.64
CA SER A 58 12.14 -13.71 5.87
C SER A 58 10.62 -13.53 6.05
N ARG A 59 10.01 -14.36 6.90
CA ARG A 59 8.57 -14.28 7.19
C ARG A 59 8.17 -12.90 7.73
N GLN A 60 9.02 -12.28 8.54
CA GLN A 60 8.78 -10.95 9.10
C GLN A 60 8.84 -9.88 8.02
N GLU A 61 9.87 -9.90 7.16
CA GLU A 61 9.98 -8.95 6.04
C GLU A 61 8.80 -9.06 5.09
N LYS A 62 8.36 -10.28 4.76
CA LYS A 62 7.18 -10.53 3.93
C LYS A 62 5.92 -9.92 4.53
N SER A 63 5.71 -10.11 5.83
CA SER A 63 4.56 -9.55 6.56
C SER A 63 4.58 -8.01 6.57
N THR A 64 5.75 -7.41 6.76
CA THR A 64 5.93 -5.96 6.75
C THR A 64 5.67 -5.38 5.36
N LEU A 65 6.29 -5.95 4.32
CA LEU A 65 6.05 -5.55 2.93
C LEU A 65 4.58 -5.68 2.54
N HIS A 66 3.94 -6.77 2.94
CA HIS A 66 2.51 -6.97 2.73
C HIS A 66 1.66 -5.88 3.41
N SER A 67 1.95 -5.57 4.68
CA SER A 67 1.24 -4.53 5.44
C SER A 67 1.37 -3.15 4.80
N PHE A 68 2.57 -2.81 4.34
CA PHE A 68 2.82 -1.55 3.62
C PHE A 68 2.18 -1.55 2.24
N GLY A 69 2.20 -2.66 1.50
CA GLY A 69 1.51 -2.79 0.21
C GLY A 69 0.02 -2.49 0.34
N LEU A 70 -0.63 -3.06 1.36
CA LEU A 70 -2.02 -2.74 1.69
C LEU A 70 -2.23 -1.27 2.09
N TRP A 71 -1.23 -0.62 2.69
CA TRP A 71 -1.31 0.80 3.05
C TRP A 71 -1.18 1.70 1.82
N PHE A 72 -0.32 1.36 0.87
CA PHE A 72 -0.24 2.05 -0.42
C PHE A 72 -1.53 1.93 -1.22
N GLU A 73 -2.16 0.75 -1.27
CA GLU A 73 -3.45 0.58 -1.94
C GLU A 73 -4.53 1.47 -1.33
N GLU A 74 -4.65 1.50 0.01
CA GLU A 74 -5.58 2.38 0.70
C GLU A 74 -5.31 3.86 0.42
N PHE A 75 -4.03 4.25 0.39
CA PHE A 75 -3.66 5.63 0.09
C PHE A 75 -4.00 6.01 -1.35
N ALA A 76 -3.77 5.10 -2.31
CA ALA A 76 -4.15 5.31 -3.71
C ALA A 76 -5.67 5.42 -3.88
N ASP A 77 -6.44 4.58 -3.18
CA ASP A 77 -7.90 4.66 -3.18
C ASP A 77 -8.37 5.98 -2.54
N PHE A 78 -7.76 6.41 -1.43
CA PHE A 78 -8.03 7.70 -0.81
C PHE A 78 -7.74 8.87 -1.75
N GLN A 79 -6.59 8.87 -2.44
CA GLN A 79 -6.26 9.88 -3.45
C GLN A 79 -7.28 9.92 -4.59
N ARG A 80 -7.76 8.75 -5.05
CA ARG A 80 -8.78 8.66 -6.09
C ARG A 80 -10.09 9.30 -5.64
N VAL A 81 -10.53 9.02 -4.41
CA VAL A 81 -11.73 9.63 -3.82
C VAL A 81 -11.56 11.15 -3.74
N MET A 82 -10.44 11.64 -3.18
CA MET A 82 -10.20 13.09 -3.07
C MET A 82 -10.16 13.79 -4.43
N LYS A 83 -9.58 13.17 -5.46
CA LYS A 83 -9.54 13.75 -6.81
C LYS A 83 -10.94 13.86 -7.41
N ASN A 84 -11.81 12.89 -7.16
CA ASN A 84 -13.19 12.93 -7.61
C ASN A 84 -13.98 14.03 -6.89
N ASP A 85 -13.82 14.14 -5.57
CA ASP A 85 -14.45 15.19 -4.76
C ASP A 85 -13.99 16.59 -5.19
N SER A 86 -12.70 16.77 -5.46
CA SER A 86 -12.15 18.03 -5.97
C SER A 86 -12.79 18.42 -7.32
N LYS A 87 -12.89 17.48 -8.27
CA LYS A 87 -13.58 17.72 -9.55
C LYS A 87 -15.06 18.06 -9.38
N LEU A 88 -15.75 17.40 -8.44
CA LEU A 88 -17.16 17.68 -8.15
C LEU A 88 -17.36 19.06 -7.53
N ARG A 89 -16.40 19.52 -6.72
CA ARG A 89 -16.41 20.89 -6.17
C ARG A 89 -16.13 21.93 -7.25
N GLU A 90 -15.13 21.70 -8.10
CA GLU A 90 -14.81 22.59 -9.21
C GLU A 90 -16.00 22.76 -10.18
N LYS A 91 -16.68 21.67 -10.53
CA LYS A 91 -17.92 21.71 -11.33
C LYS A 91 -19.06 22.49 -10.66
N ARG A 92 -19.16 22.43 -9.33
CA ARG A 92 -20.19 23.18 -8.58
C ARG A 92 -19.89 24.67 -8.53
N ILE A 93 -18.63 25.05 -8.41
CA ILE A 93 -18.20 26.46 -8.39
C ILE A 93 -18.35 27.10 -9.78
N ASN A 94 -18.05 26.33 -10.83
CA ASN A 94 -18.10 26.81 -12.22
C ASN A 94 -19.41 26.49 -12.95
N ALA A 95 -20.46 26.08 -12.23
CA ALA A 95 -21.77 25.90 -12.84
C ALA A 95 -22.32 27.28 -13.23
N PRO A 96 -22.83 27.47 -14.47
CA PRO A 96 -23.47 28.71 -14.85
C PRO A 96 -24.75 28.90 -14.02
N ASP A 97 -24.96 30.12 -13.53
CA ASP A 97 -26.16 30.53 -12.78
C ASP A 97 -27.46 30.29 -13.58
#